data_AF-A0A951TUB2-F1
#
_entry.id   AF-A0A951TUB2-F1
#
_cell.length_a   1.000
_cell.length_b   1.000
_cell.length_c   1.000
_cell.angle_alpha   90.00
_cell.angle_beta   90.00
_cell.angle_gamma   90.00
#
_symmetry.space_group_name_H-M   'P 1'
#
loop_
_entity.id
_entity.type
_entity.pdbx_description
1 polymer ?
#
loop_
_entity_poly.entity_id
_entity_poly.type
_entity_poly.pdbx_seq_one_letter_code
_entity_poly.pdbx_strand_id
1 'polypeptide(L)'
;MFPLETATLSDAWIPRPFEAYHKDESDVTPIEKRPPMTQTIFPFAFVASLCVASLACSPNEARPQDPTIGTARPADSVLRGTLTPLQYAVTQEDDTEPPFRNAYWDSKEPGIYVDVVSGEPLFASIHKYESGTGWPSFWRPLEPDNVYLKDDWKLIVRRTEVRSRAADSHLGHVFDDGPPPTGKRWCMNSAALRFVPLDRLEAEGYAKYLALFEGRR
;
A
#
# COMPACT_ATOMS: atom_id res chain seq x y z
N MET A 1 30.22 48.67 21.31
CA MET A 1 28.95 48.61 22.08
C MET A 1 27.84 48.88 21.07
N PHE A 2 27.32 47.83 20.45
CA PHE A 2 26.26 47.91 19.44
C PHE A 2 24.91 47.80 20.15
N PRO A 3 23.89 48.62 19.83
CA PRO A 3 22.58 48.46 20.42
C PRO A 3 21.81 47.32 19.75
N LEU A 4 21.13 46.53 20.58
CA LEU A 4 20.22 45.46 20.20
C LEU A 4 18.85 46.08 19.88
N GLU A 5 18.39 45.95 18.63
CA GLU A 5 17.00 46.19 18.26
C GLU A 5 16.15 44.97 18.63
N THR A 6 15.06 45.23 19.35
CA THR A 6 14.02 44.25 19.69
C THR A 6 12.91 44.38 18.64
N ALA A 7 12.72 43.36 17.82
CA ALA A 7 11.61 43.28 16.88
C ALA A 7 10.46 42.49 17.53
N THR A 8 9.37 43.18 17.82
CA THR A 8 8.06 42.59 18.12
C THR A 8 7.14 42.75 16.91
N LEU A 9 6.62 41.65 16.37
CA LEU A 9 5.52 41.56 15.41
C LEU A 9 4.80 40.25 15.76
N SER A 10 3.72 40.25 16.54
CA SER A 10 2.33 40.62 16.22
C SER A 10 1.69 39.78 15.10
N ASP A 11 0.50 39.26 15.45
CA ASP A 11 -0.63 38.96 14.58
C ASP A 11 -0.79 37.54 14.00
N ALA A 12 -1.41 36.71 14.84
CA ALA A 12 -2.71 36.08 14.57
C ALA A 12 -2.95 35.44 13.18
N TRP A 13 -2.71 34.14 13.10
CA TRP A 13 -3.24 33.29 12.04
C TRP A 13 -4.67 32.86 12.36
N ILE A 14 -5.65 33.58 11.80
CA ILE A 14 -7.08 33.22 11.80
C ILE A 14 -7.42 32.68 10.39
N PRO A 15 -7.85 31.43 10.23
CA PRO A 15 -8.39 30.97 8.95
C PRO A 15 -9.81 31.51 8.74
N ARG A 16 -10.07 32.07 7.54
CA ARG A 16 -11.37 32.59 7.10
C ARG A 16 -12.34 31.45 6.69
N PRO A 17 -13.66 31.67 6.74
CA PRO A 17 -14.66 30.66 6.35
C PRO A 17 -14.71 30.45 4.83
N PHE A 18 -15.13 29.25 4.46
CA PHE A 18 -15.24 28.70 3.12
C PHE A 18 -16.40 29.34 2.34
N GLU A 19 -16.09 30.08 1.27
CA GLU A 19 -17.08 30.63 0.34
C GLU A 19 -17.67 29.50 -0.53
N ALA A 20 -19.00 29.47 -0.64
CA ALA A 20 -19.73 28.46 -1.41
C ALA A 20 -19.50 28.60 -2.92
N TYR A 21 -19.17 27.49 -3.58
CA TYR A 21 -19.02 27.40 -5.03
C TYR A 21 -20.39 27.17 -5.69
N HIS A 22 -20.87 28.15 -6.47
CA HIS A 22 -21.94 27.96 -7.44
C HIS A 22 -21.36 27.32 -8.71
N LYS A 23 -21.93 26.20 -9.15
CA LYS A 23 -21.57 25.53 -10.41
C LYS A 23 -22.55 25.96 -11.50
N ASP A 24 -22.01 26.61 -12.53
CA ASP A 24 -22.74 26.99 -13.74
C ASP A 24 -22.88 25.76 -14.66
N GLU A 25 -24.11 25.36 -14.97
CA GLU A 25 -24.44 24.24 -15.86
C GLU A 25 -24.64 24.77 -17.29
N SER A 26 -23.57 24.89 -18.06
CA SER A 26 -23.67 25.05 -19.51
C SER A 26 -22.41 24.56 -20.22
N ASP A 27 -22.26 23.24 -20.32
CA ASP A 27 -21.52 22.61 -21.41
C ASP A 27 -21.80 21.11 -21.45
N VAL A 28 -22.94 20.75 -22.03
CA VAL A 28 -23.25 19.37 -22.43
C VAL A 28 -23.16 19.33 -23.95
N THR A 29 -22.10 18.71 -24.48
CA THR A 29 -21.96 18.45 -25.90
C THR A 29 -22.74 17.19 -26.31
N PRO A 30 -23.29 17.10 -27.54
CA PRO A 30 -24.22 16.02 -27.90
C PRO A 30 -23.51 14.70 -28.24
N ILE A 31 -24.10 13.60 -27.78
CA ILE A 31 -23.69 12.21 -28.03
C ILE A 31 -23.95 11.83 -29.50
N GLU A 32 -22.90 11.48 -30.22
CA GLU A 32 -22.95 11.05 -31.62
C GLU A 32 -23.50 9.61 -31.74
N LYS A 33 -24.53 9.42 -32.56
CA LYS A 33 -25.27 8.16 -32.73
C LYS A 33 -24.54 7.21 -33.69
N ARG A 34 -24.25 5.98 -33.27
CA ARG A 34 -23.72 4.90 -34.15
C ARG A 34 -24.82 4.36 -35.08
N PRO A 35 -24.53 4.10 -36.37
CA PRO A 35 -25.49 3.46 -37.29
C PRO A 35 -25.59 1.94 -37.10
N PRO A 36 -26.70 1.32 -37.51
CA PRO A 36 -27.01 -0.09 -37.23
C PRO A 36 -26.27 -1.08 -38.14
N MET A 37 -26.03 -2.26 -37.57
CA MET A 37 -25.32 -3.41 -38.11
C MET A 37 -26.20 -4.18 -39.10
N THR A 38 -25.81 -4.21 -40.37
CA THR A 38 -26.48 -5.01 -41.42
C THR A 38 -25.88 -6.42 -41.45
N GLN A 39 -26.73 -7.44 -41.27
CA GLN A 39 -26.40 -8.85 -41.46
C GLN A 39 -26.30 -9.20 -42.95
N THR A 40 -25.22 -9.85 -43.35
CA THR A 40 -25.12 -10.54 -44.65
C THR A 40 -24.62 -11.97 -44.44
N ILE A 41 -25.37 -12.92 -44.98
CA ILE A 41 -25.20 -14.38 -44.86
C ILE A 41 -24.53 -14.91 -46.14
N PHE A 42 -23.44 -15.68 -45.96
CA PHE A 42 -22.89 -16.87 -46.69
C PHE A 42 -22.94 -16.97 -48.25
N PRO A 43 -21.93 -17.57 -48.93
CA PRO A 43 -21.71 -19.03 -48.83
C PRO A 43 -20.29 -19.60 -49.06
N PHE A 44 -20.11 -20.84 -48.56
CA PHE A 44 -19.30 -21.96 -49.06
C PHE A 44 -17.86 -21.72 -49.58
N ALA A 45 -16.88 -22.32 -48.90
CA ALA A 45 -15.87 -23.16 -49.56
C ALA A 45 -15.24 -24.13 -48.54
N PHE A 46 -15.56 -25.41 -48.73
CA PHE A 46 -14.89 -26.55 -48.11
C PHE A 46 -13.48 -26.66 -48.70
N VAL A 47 -12.43 -26.50 -47.89
CA VAL A 47 -11.07 -26.92 -48.25
C VAL A 47 -10.52 -27.75 -47.10
N ALA A 48 -10.48 -29.07 -47.32
CA ALA A 48 -9.85 -30.00 -46.42
C ALA A 48 -8.32 -29.82 -46.50
N SER A 49 -7.73 -29.19 -45.49
CA SER A 49 -6.28 -29.15 -45.29
C SER A 49 -5.89 -30.22 -44.28
N LEU A 50 -5.11 -31.20 -44.74
CA LEU A 50 -4.43 -32.18 -43.89
C LEU A 50 -3.42 -31.43 -43.01
N CYS A 51 -3.81 -31.11 -41.77
CA CYS A 51 -2.87 -30.71 -40.73
C CYS A 51 -2.34 -31.97 -40.04
N VAL A 52 -1.06 -32.23 -40.23
CA VAL A 52 -0.27 -33.22 -39.50
C VAL A 52 -0.36 -32.90 -38.00
N ALA A 53 -0.91 -33.82 -37.21
CA ALA A 53 -0.99 -33.70 -35.77
C ALA A 53 0.41 -33.87 -35.16
N SER A 54 1.16 -32.77 -35.05
CA SER A 54 2.28 -32.69 -34.12
C SER A 54 1.73 -32.71 -32.71
N LEU A 55 2.08 -33.74 -31.93
CA LEU A 55 1.94 -33.76 -30.47
C LEU A 55 2.80 -32.65 -29.87
N ALA A 56 2.30 -31.43 -29.88
CA ALA A 56 2.74 -30.40 -28.96
C ALA A 56 1.99 -30.65 -27.65
N CYS A 57 2.65 -31.31 -26.71
CA CYS A 57 2.26 -31.24 -25.31
C CYS A 57 2.36 -29.76 -24.91
N SER A 58 1.23 -29.06 -24.92
CA SER A 58 1.17 -27.68 -24.45
C SER A 58 1.49 -27.72 -22.96
N PRO A 59 2.58 -27.09 -22.49
CA PRO A 59 2.78 -26.96 -21.07
C PRO A 59 1.61 -26.15 -20.55
N ASN A 60 0.89 -26.71 -19.59
CA ASN A 60 -0.05 -25.99 -18.76
C ASN A 60 0.72 -24.79 -18.17
N GLU A 61 0.65 -23.63 -18.82
CA GLU A 61 1.04 -22.37 -18.22
C GLU A 61 0.09 -22.18 -17.05
N ALA A 62 0.54 -22.63 -15.88
CA ALA A 62 -0.07 -22.27 -14.63
C ALA A 62 -0.14 -20.75 -14.62
N ARG A 63 -1.37 -20.22 -14.82
CA ARG A 63 -1.64 -18.82 -14.52
C ARG A 63 -1.10 -18.56 -13.10
N PRO A 64 -0.38 -17.44 -12.87
CA PRO A 64 -0.04 -17.02 -11.53
C PRO A 64 -1.32 -17.08 -10.71
N GLN A 65 -1.28 -17.86 -9.62
CA GLN A 65 -2.39 -17.94 -8.68
C GLN A 65 -2.72 -16.50 -8.26
N ASP A 66 -3.99 -16.15 -8.38
CA ASP A 66 -4.57 -14.91 -7.86
C ASP A 66 -4.01 -14.67 -6.45
N PRO A 67 -3.36 -13.54 -6.13
CA PRO A 67 -2.80 -13.31 -4.81
C PRO A 67 -3.97 -13.28 -3.83
N THR A 68 -4.19 -14.40 -3.14
CA THR A 68 -5.13 -14.48 -2.03
C THR A 68 -4.62 -13.58 -0.92
N ILE A 69 -5.10 -12.34 -0.93
CA ILE A 69 -4.84 -11.28 0.05
C ILE A 69 -5.17 -11.83 1.45
N GLY A 70 -4.22 -11.72 2.38
CA GLY A 70 -4.43 -12.19 3.76
C GLY A 70 -4.34 -13.71 3.90
N THR A 71 -3.48 -14.35 3.11
CA THR A 71 -3.20 -15.78 3.30
C THR A 71 -2.35 -16.06 4.53
N ALA A 72 -2.59 -17.24 5.11
CA ALA A 72 -1.79 -17.74 6.21
C ALA A 72 -0.31 -17.87 5.83
N ARG A 73 0.57 -17.76 6.84
CA ARG A 73 2.02 -17.89 6.68
C ARG A 73 2.40 -19.15 5.87
N PRO A 74 3.09 -19.01 4.72
CA PRO A 74 3.66 -20.14 3.97
C PRO A 74 4.68 -20.94 4.78
N ALA A 75 5.05 -22.12 4.28
CA ALA A 75 6.13 -22.91 4.87
C ALA A 75 7.48 -22.19 4.79
N ASP A 76 8.35 -22.40 5.78
CA ASP A 76 9.65 -21.71 5.88
C ASP A 76 10.52 -21.86 4.62
N SER A 77 10.52 -23.06 4.02
CA SER A 77 11.27 -23.33 2.78
C SER A 77 10.80 -22.48 1.60
N VAL A 78 9.50 -22.16 1.54
CA VAL A 78 8.94 -21.26 0.53
C VAL A 78 9.41 -19.84 0.80
N LEU A 79 9.31 -19.38 2.05
CA LEU A 79 9.73 -18.02 2.45
C LEU A 79 11.21 -17.75 2.14
N ARG A 80 12.10 -18.71 2.41
CA ARG A 80 13.53 -18.58 2.09
C ARG A 80 13.81 -18.51 0.59
N GLY A 81 12.91 -19.01 -0.26
CA GLY A 81 13.02 -18.97 -1.71
C GLY A 81 12.39 -17.73 -2.35
N THR A 82 11.41 -17.10 -1.68
CA THR A 82 10.66 -15.96 -2.22
C THR A 82 11.09 -14.61 -1.66
N LEU A 83 11.50 -14.56 -0.38
CA LEU A 83 11.92 -13.33 0.27
C LEU A 83 13.40 -13.04 0.04
N THR A 84 13.75 -11.76 -0.02
CA THR A 84 15.16 -11.36 0.09
C THR A 84 15.69 -11.68 1.49
N PRO A 85 17.02 -11.83 1.68
CA PRO A 85 17.60 -12.10 2.98
C PRO A 85 17.17 -11.10 4.07
N LEU A 86 17.08 -9.81 3.73
CA LEU A 86 16.64 -8.77 4.67
C LEU A 86 15.16 -8.88 5.01
N GLN A 87 14.29 -9.13 4.02
CA GLN A 87 12.85 -9.34 4.26
C GLN A 87 12.63 -10.56 5.16
N TYR A 88 13.36 -11.65 4.92
CA TYR A 88 13.28 -12.85 5.75
C TYR A 88 13.76 -12.56 7.18
N ALA A 89 14.94 -11.97 7.35
CA ALA A 89 15.49 -11.63 8.67
C ALA A 89 14.54 -10.72 9.47
N VAL A 90 14.02 -9.67 8.83
CA VAL A 90 13.07 -8.75 9.48
C VAL A 90 11.77 -9.45 9.83
N THR A 91 11.11 -10.13 8.87
CA THR A 91 9.75 -10.65 9.10
C THR A 91 9.70 -11.92 9.93
N GLN A 92 10.71 -12.80 9.82
CA GLN A 92 10.70 -14.12 10.44
C GLN A 92 11.66 -14.24 11.64
N GLU A 93 12.73 -13.44 11.68
CA GLU A 93 13.75 -13.49 12.74
C GLU A 93 13.73 -12.24 13.64
N ASP A 94 12.72 -11.38 13.47
CA ASP A 94 12.49 -10.13 14.20
C ASP A 94 13.67 -9.14 14.12
N ASP A 95 14.40 -9.16 13.01
CA ASP A 95 15.49 -8.19 12.75
C ASP A 95 14.92 -6.78 12.48
N THR A 96 15.79 -5.77 12.52
CA THR A 96 15.44 -4.38 12.23
C THR A 96 16.35 -3.82 11.16
N GLU A 97 15.77 -3.30 10.07
CA GLU A 97 16.53 -2.72 8.97
C GLU A 97 17.23 -1.41 9.40
N PRO A 98 18.33 -1.00 8.74
CA PRO A 98 19.01 0.23 9.11
C PRO A 98 18.16 1.50 8.88
N PRO A 99 18.23 2.51 9.77
CA PRO A 99 17.52 3.76 9.60
C PRO A 99 18.04 4.53 8.38
N PHE A 100 17.15 5.26 7.70
CA PHE A 100 17.43 6.10 6.52
C PHE A 100 18.04 5.36 5.31
N ARG A 101 18.15 4.03 5.38
CA ARG A 101 18.72 3.17 4.34
C ARG A 101 17.74 2.06 3.98
N ASN A 102 16.51 2.46 3.73
CA ASN A 102 15.41 1.57 3.41
C ASN A 102 14.48 2.20 2.36
N ALA A 103 13.53 1.42 1.86
CA ALA A 103 12.77 1.80 0.66
C ALA A 103 11.70 2.86 0.91
N TYR A 104 11.16 2.95 2.14
CA TYR A 104 9.92 3.69 2.37
C TYR A 104 9.99 4.78 3.43
N TRP A 105 11.15 5.05 4.06
CA TRP A 105 11.25 6.10 5.07
C TRP A 105 10.81 7.48 4.53
N ASP A 106 11.24 7.87 3.34
CA ASP A 106 10.96 9.16 2.70
C ASP A 106 9.85 9.13 1.63
N SER A 107 9.29 7.95 1.31
CA SER A 107 8.23 7.81 0.32
C SER A 107 6.97 8.61 0.68
N LYS A 108 6.40 9.30 -0.31
CA LYS A 108 5.19 10.14 -0.20
C LYS A 108 4.10 9.77 -1.23
N GLU A 109 4.30 8.67 -1.95
CA GLU A 109 3.38 8.28 -3.03
C GLU A 109 2.00 7.86 -2.48
N PRO A 110 0.90 8.20 -3.18
CA PRO A 110 -0.43 7.75 -2.79
C PRO A 110 -0.56 6.24 -3.02
N GLY A 111 -0.98 5.49 -1.99
CA GLY A 111 -1.09 4.04 -2.05
C GLY A 111 -1.17 3.41 -0.66
N ILE A 112 -1.14 2.08 -0.62
CA ILE A 112 -1.16 1.32 0.63
C ILE A 112 0.11 0.48 0.79
N TYR A 113 0.40 0.12 2.03
CA TYR A 113 1.47 -0.80 2.39
C TYR A 113 0.84 -2.09 2.86
N VAL A 114 1.19 -3.18 2.21
CA VAL A 114 0.72 -4.53 2.52
C VAL A 114 1.85 -5.36 3.10
N ASP A 115 1.52 -6.42 3.83
CA ASP A 115 2.50 -7.40 4.28
C ASP A 115 3.21 -8.02 3.07
N VAL A 116 4.54 -8.02 3.08
CA VAL A 116 5.33 -8.62 2.01
C VAL A 116 5.10 -10.14 1.87
N VAL A 117 4.65 -10.80 2.95
CA VAL A 117 4.41 -12.25 2.98
C VAL A 117 2.98 -12.60 2.55
N SER A 118 1.97 -12.07 3.25
CA SER A 118 0.56 -12.44 3.03
C SER A 118 -0.18 -11.56 2.03
N GLY A 119 0.38 -10.39 1.69
CA GLY A 119 -0.32 -9.35 0.95
C GLY A 119 -1.47 -8.70 1.74
N GLU A 120 -1.61 -8.96 3.05
CA GLU A 120 -2.67 -8.33 3.83
C GLU A 120 -2.46 -6.81 3.97
N PRO A 121 -3.51 -5.99 3.84
CA PRO A 121 -3.37 -4.54 3.89
C PRO A 121 -3.11 -4.05 5.32
N LEU A 122 -1.96 -3.39 5.55
CA LEU A 122 -1.48 -3.03 6.89
C LEU A 122 -1.57 -1.52 7.18
N PHE A 123 -1.09 -0.69 6.24
CA PHE A 123 -1.03 0.76 6.41
C PHE A 123 -1.39 1.49 5.12
N ALA A 124 -1.74 2.78 5.22
CA ALA A 124 -2.01 3.62 4.06
C ALA A 124 -1.12 4.86 4.10
N SER A 125 -0.70 5.36 2.93
CA SER A 125 0.18 6.53 2.85
C SER A 125 -0.48 7.81 3.37
N ILE A 126 -1.82 7.89 3.35
CA ILE A 126 -2.57 8.98 4.02
C ILE A 126 -2.37 9.00 5.55
N HIS A 127 -1.93 7.90 6.15
CA HIS A 127 -1.61 7.81 7.57
C HIS A 127 -0.11 7.92 7.86
N LYS A 128 0.72 7.98 6.82
CA LYS A 128 2.17 8.11 6.93
C LYS A 128 2.54 9.56 7.23
N TYR A 129 3.58 9.76 8.04
CA TYR A 129 4.10 11.09 8.34
C TYR A 129 5.62 11.06 8.54
N GLU A 130 6.25 12.23 8.49
CA GLU A 130 7.68 12.39 8.73
C GLU A 130 7.96 12.38 10.23
N SER A 131 8.44 11.26 10.76
CA SER A 131 8.78 11.11 12.18
C SER A 131 10.21 11.54 12.51
N GLY A 132 11.09 11.61 11.51
CA GLY A 132 12.52 11.84 11.69
C GLY A 132 13.29 10.64 12.27
N THR A 133 12.67 9.47 12.41
CA THR A 133 13.32 8.28 13.00
C THR A 133 14.15 7.47 12.02
N GLY A 134 13.90 7.65 10.72
CA GLY A 134 14.58 6.90 9.65
C GLY A 134 13.85 5.64 9.19
N TRP A 135 12.64 5.38 9.69
CA TRP A 135 11.77 4.29 9.25
C TRP A 135 10.38 4.81 8.87
N PRO A 136 9.66 4.15 7.94
CA PRO A 136 8.29 4.53 7.63
C PRO A 136 7.43 4.51 8.89
N SER A 137 6.81 5.65 9.18
CA SER A 137 6.05 5.89 10.41
C SER A 137 4.62 6.27 10.08
N PHE A 138 3.67 5.62 10.76
CA PHE A 138 2.23 5.84 10.59
C PHE A 138 1.59 6.21 11.93
N TRP A 139 0.47 6.92 11.90
CA TRP A 139 -0.26 7.25 13.14
C TRP A 139 -1.39 6.25 13.46
N ARG A 140 -1.78 5.39 12.50
CA ARG A 140 -2.69 4.25 12.70
C ARG A 140 -2.49 3.14 11.65
N PRO A 141 -2.87 1.89 11.95
CA PRO A 141 -3.04 0.85 10.95
C PRO A 141 -4.21 1.18 10.01
N LEU A 142 -4.19 0.57 8.82
CA LEU A 142 -5.27 0.65 7.84
C LEU A 142 -6.51 -0.09 8.34
N GLU A 143 -6.34 -1.32 8.80
CA GLU A 143 -7.36 -2.14 9.45
C GLU A 143 -6.81 -2.59 10.82
N PRO A 144 -7.44 -2.22 11.95
CA PRO A 144 -6.97 -2.63 13.28
C PRO A 144 -6.88 -4.15 13.45
N ASP A 145 -7.75 -4.89 12.76
CA ASP A 145 -7.80 -6.35 12.85
C ASP A 145 -6.70 -7.03 12.04
N ASN A 146 -5.99 -6.35 11.14
CA ASN A 146 -4.89 -6.97 10.38
C ASN A 146 -3.56 -6.95 11.12
N VAL A 147 -3.51 -6.30 12.29
CA VAL A 147 -2.33 -6.28 13.15
C VAL A 147 -2.68 -6.78 14.54
N TYR A 148 -1.65 -7.20 15.27
CA TYR A 148 -1.76 -7.43 16.70
C TYR A 148 -0.49 -6.99 17.40
N LEU A 149 -0.64 -6.72 18.70
CA LEU A 149 0.43 -6.21 19.54
C LEU A 149 0.96 -7.31 20.46
N LYS A 150 2.27 -7.33 20.66
CA LYS A 150 2.95 -8.28 21.52
C LYS A 150 3.98 -7.54 22.38
N ASP A 151 4.10 -7.93 23.64
CA ASP A 151 5.12 -7.36 24.51
C ASP A 151 6.52 -7.87 24.09
N ASP A 152 7.44 -6.94 23.87
CA ASP A 152 8.84 -7.20 23.54
C ASP A 152 9.76 -6.79 24.70
N TRP A 153 10.48 -7.78 25.23
CA TRP A 153 11.40 -7.68 26.36
C TRP A 153 12.87 -7.91 25.97
N LYS A 154 13.20 -7.86 24.67
CA LYS A 154 14.58 -8.08 24.19
C LYS A 154 15.55 -6.98 24.64
N LEU A 155 15.04 -5.80 25.03
CA LEU A 155 15.82 -4.68 25.57
C LEU A 155 15.46 -4.42 27.04
N ILE A 156 16.27 -3.60 27.72
CA ILE A 156 16.07 -3.21 29.13
C ILE A 156 14.68 -2.59 29.36
N VAL A 157 14.16 -1.88 28.35
CA VAL A 157 12.82 -1.28 28.37
C VAL A 157 11.85 -2.14 27.58
N ARG A 158 10.66 -2.36 28.14
CA ARG A 158 9.55 -3.01 27.42
C ARG A 158 9.16 -2.16 26.21
N ARG A 159 9.10 -2.78 25.05
CA ARG A 159 8.52 -2.20 23.83
C ARG A 159 7.28 -2.98 23.43
N THR A 160 6.44 -2.37 22.61
CA THR A 160 5.25 -3.03 22.05
C THR A 160 5.54 -3.36 20.59
N GLU A 161 5.79 -4.64 20.33
CA GLU A 161 5.97 -5.19 18.99
C GLU A 161 4.64 -5.18 18.23
N VAL A 162 4.73 -4.89 16.93
CA VAL A 162 3.62 -4.97 15.99
C VAL A 162 3.88 -6.12 15.01
N ARG A 163 2.91 -7.03 14.90
CA ARG A 163 2.96 -8.17 13.97
C ARG A 163 1.72 -8.21 13.08
N SER A 164 1.89 -8.76 11.87
CA SER A 164 0.81 -8.99 10.91
C SER A 164 -0.05 -10.17 11.37
N ARG A 165 -1.37 -10.13 11.17
CA ARG A 165 -2.26 -11.18 11.70
C ARG A 165 -2.27 -12.43 10.85
N ALA A 166 -2.23 -12.29 9.52
CA ALA A 166 -2.34 -13.45 8.63
C ALA A 166 -1.04 -14.27 8.58
N ALA A 167 0.11 -13.62 8.47
CA ALA A 167 1.39 -14.30 8.33
C ALA A 167 2.27 -14.30 9.58
N ASP A 168 1.86 -13.64 10.67
CA ASP A 168 2.69 -13.47 11.86
C ASP A 168 4.06 -12.83 11.55
N SER A 169 4.09 -11.91 10.58
CA SER A 169 5.32 -11.19 10.19
C SER A 169 5.66 -10.14 11.25
N HIS A 170 6.91 -10.11 11.71
CA HIS A 170 7.41 -8.97 12.48
C HIS A 170 7.42 -7.71 11.59
N LEU A 171 6.71 -6.67 12.03
CA LEU A 171 6.61 -5.41 11.28
C LEU A 171 7.49 -4.32 11.88
N GLY A 172 7.51 -4.21 13.21
CA GLY A 172 8.26 -3.20 13.94
C GLY A 172 7.66 -2.96 15.33
N HIS A 173 7.59 -1.70 15.76
CA HIS A 173 7.11 -1.33 17.09
C HIS A 173 6.17 -0.12 17.07
N VAL A 174 5.30 -0.05 18.07
CA VAL A 174 4.42 1.10 18.34
C VAL A 174 4.85 1.82 19.61
N PHE A 175 4.86 3.16 19.53
CA PHE A 175 5.27 4.06 20.61
C PHE A 175 4.19 5.11 20.89
N ASP A 176 4.23 5.71 22.09
CA ASP A 176 3.26 6.71 22.58
C ASP A 176 3.70 8.16 22.33
N ASP A 177 4.59 8.37 21.36
CA ASP A 177 5.19 9.66 20.97
C ASP A 177 4.76 10.11 19.56
N GLY A 178 3.60 9.64 19.09
CA GLY A 178 3.06 10.00 17.78
C GLY A 178 2.26 11.29 17.76
N PRO A 179 1.88 11.77 16.57
CA PRO A 179 1.04 12.96 16.43
C PRO A 179 -0.41 12.67 16.88
N PRO A 180 -1.18 13.72 17.20
CA PRO A 180 -2.64 13.60 17.31
C PRO A 180 -3.26 13.11 15.98
N PRO A 181 -4.42 12.43 16.01
CA PRO A 181 -5.31 12.28 17.16
C PRO A 181 -5.00 11.07 18.05
N THR A 182 -4.22 10.10 17.59
CA THR A 182 -3.99 8.84 18.32
C THR A 182 -2.87 8.95 19.34
N GLY A 183 -1.91 9.86 19.14
CA GLY A 183 -0.68 9.92 19.92
C GLY A 183 0.23 8.70 19.70
N LYS A 184 -0.07 7.85 18.71
CA LYS A 184 0.68 6.61 18.44
C LYS A 184 1.60 6.78 17.25
N ARG A 185 2.85 6.33 17.39
CA ARG A 185 3.81 6.20 16.30
C ARG A 185 4.03 4.74 15.99
N TRP A 186 3.51 4.29 14.86
CA TRP A 186 3.71 2.96 14.30
C TRP A 186 4.96 2.99 13.43
N CYS A 187 6.10 2.61 14.00
CA CYS A 187 7.41 2.63 13.36
C CYS A 187 7.73 1.25 12.75
N MET A 188 7.58 1.12 11.43
CA MET A 188 7.64 -0.17 10.72
C MET A 188 8.93 -0.31 9.93
N ASN A 189 9.36 -1.54 9.69
CA ASN A 189 10.41 -1.85 8.73
C ASN A 189 9.84 -1.85 7.30
N SER A 190 10.51 -1.17 6.38
CA SER A 190 10.19 -1.22 4.94
C SER A 190 10.33 -2.63 4.38
N ALA A 191 11.32 -3.39 4.85
CA ALA A 191 11.51 -4.79 4.47
C ALA A 191 10.34 -5.71 4.89
N ALA A 192 9.48 -5.29 5.81
CA ALA A 192 8.26 -6.05 6.14
C ALA A 192 7.07 -5.68 5.25
N LEU A 193 7.21 -4.63 4.43
CA LEU A 193 6.13 -4.03 3.67
C LEU A 193 6.36 -4.15 2.16
N ARG A 194 5.27 -4.20 1.41
CA ARG A 194 5.24 -4.00 -0.04
C ARG A 194 4.30 -2.84 -0.33
N PHE A 195 4.78 -1.84 -1.06
CA PHE A 195 3.95 -0.71 -1.47
C PHE A 195 3.11 -1.07 -2.71
N VAL A 196 1.82 -0.74 -2.66
CA VAL A 196 0.88 -0.82 -3.79
C VAL A 196 0.43 0.60 -4.12
N PRO A 197 0.85 1.17 -5.26
CA PRO A 197 0.48 2.54 -5.62
C PRO A 197 -1.01 2.63 -5.95
N LEU A 198 -1.57 3.85 -5.81
CA LEU A 198 -3.00 4.14 -5.98
C LEU A 198 -3.56 3.64 -7.32
N ASP A 199 -2.80 3.80 -8.41
CA ASP A 199 -3.18 3.38 -9.76
C ASP A 199 -3.22 1.86 -9.95
N ARG A 200 -2.66 1.08 -9.02
CA ARG A 200 -2.65 -0.39 -9.04
C ARG A 200 -3.55 -1.04 -8.00
N LEU A 201 -4.18 -0.27 -7.11
CA LEU A 201 -5.03 -0.84 -6.05
C LEU A 201 -6.13 -1.72 -6.63
N GLU A 202 -6.82 -1.28 -7.68
CA GLU A 202 -7.89 -2.07 -8.29
C GLU A 202 -7.34 -3.34 -8.95
N ALA A 203 -6.29 -3.20 -9.76
CA ALA A 203 -5.68 -4.31 -10.49
C ALA A 203 -5.10 -5.39 -9.59
N GLU A 204 -4.64 -5.04 -8.38
CA GLU A 204 -4.07 -5.96 -7.39
C GLU A 204 -5.10 -6.44 -6.34
N GLY A 205 -6.40 -6.15 -6.51
CA GLY A 205 -7.47 -6.68 -5.64
C GLY A 205 -7.75 -5.84 -4.38
N TYR A 206 -7.22 -4.63 -4.29
CA TYR A 206 -7.36 -3.68 -3.18
C TYR A 206 -8.36 -2.55 -3.46
N ALA A 207 -9.28 -2.75 -4.41
CA ALA A 207 -10.24 -1.73 -4.88
C ALA A 207 -11.03 -1.05 -3.74
N LYS A 208 -11.34 -1.78 -2.64
CA LYS A 208 -12.05 -1.22 -1.48
C LYS A 208 -11.36 -0.03 -0.83
N TYR A 209 -10.05 0.14 -1.04
CA TYR A 209 -9.26 1.23 -0.46
C TYR A 209 -9.15 2.46 -1.36
N LEU A 210 -9.67 2.43 -2.59
CA LEU A 210 -9.67 3.59 -3.50
C LEU A 210 -10.36 4.81 -2.87
N ALA A 211 -11.46 4.57 -2.14
CA ALA A 211 -12.22 5.60 -1.45
C ALA A 211 -11.40 6.41 -0.43
N LEU A 212 -10.30 5.87 0.10
CA LEU A 212 -9.41 6.59 1.02
C LEU A 212 -8.66 7.75 0.35
N PHE A 213 -8.58 7.75 -0.98
CA PHE A 213 -7.83 8.72 -1.77
C PHE A 213 -8.73 9.63 -2.61
N GLU A 214 -10.04 9.46 -2.53
CA GLU A 214 -11.01 10.35 -3.16
C GLU A 214 -10.91 11.76 -2.55
N GLY A 215 -10.84 12.79 -3.40
CA GLY A 215 -10.67 14.20 -2.96
C GLY A 215 -9.23 14.70 -2.85
N ARG A 216 -8.22 13.87 -3.18
CA ARG A 216 -6.80 14.28 -3.26
C ARG A 216 -6.25 14.34 -4.70
N ARG A 217 -7.12 14.59 -5.69
CA ARG A 217 -6.70 14.80 -7.09
C ARG A 217 -6.03 16.15 -7.27
#